data_AF-A0A9E3J301-F1
#
_entry.id   AF-A0A9E3J301-F1
#
_cell.length_a   1.000
_cell.length_b   1.000
_cell.length_c   1.000
_cell.angle_alpha   90.00
_cell.angle_beta   90.00
_cell.angle_gamma   90.00
#
_symmetry.space_group_name_H-M   'P 1'
#
loop_
_entity.id
_entity.type
_entity.pdbx_description
1 polymer ?
#
loop_
_entity_poly.entity_id
_entity_poly.type
_entity_poly.pdbx_seq_one_letter_code
_entity_poly.pdbx_strand_id
1 'polypeptide(L)'
;MSLADAVAHLSPERWETANRLLVRKALAEFAHERLIEPEETDKDQYVVCSDDGRTRYDFTAVRRALDHWQIDADSITRHREGAELALGALDFFIELQQTLGLSDEILPVYLEEISSTLSGTCYKLTKP
;
A
#
# COMPACT_ATOMS: atom_id res chain seq x y z
N MET A 1 -29.34 4.91 16.80
CA MET A 1 -28.03 5.02 16.13
C MET A 1 -27.13 5.80 17.06
N SER A 2 -26.11 5.16 17.61
CA SER A 2 -25.12 5.80 18.47
C SER A 2 -24.02 6.46 17.62
N LEU A 3 -23.22 7.35 18.21
CA LEU A 3 -22.01 7.85 17.55
C LEU A 3 -21.03 6.72 17.19
N ALA A 4 -21.02 5.63 17.96
CA ALA A 4 -20.19 4.47 17.67
C ALA A 4 -20.65 3.72 16.40
N ASP A 5 -21.95 3.74 16.10
CA ASP A 5 -22.49 3.06 14.90
C ASP A 5 -21.97 3.70 13.61
N ALA A 6 -21.68 5.01 13.63
CA ALA A 6 -21.17 5.75 12.47
C ALA A 6 -19.77 5.27 12.04
N VAL A 7 -18.98 4.74 12.97
CA VAL A 7 -17.61 4.25 12.77
C VAL A 7 -17.46 2.75 12.97
N ALA A 8 -18.55 2.01 13.17
CA ALA A 8 -18.54 0.57 13.45
C ALA A 8 -17.90 -0.29 12.35
N HIS A 9 -17.74 0.26 11.14
CA HIS A 9 -17.04 -0.37 10.03
C HIS A 9 -15.51 -0.34 10.19
N LEU A 10 -14.96 0.53 11.05
CA LEU A 10 -13.53 0.64 11.33
C LEU A 10 -13.15 -0.34 12.45
N SER A 11 -12.81 -1.57 12.07
CA SER A 11 -12.21 -2.58 12.97
C SER A 11 -10.77 -2.90 12.54
N PRO A 12 -9.91 -3.38 13.45
CA PRO A 12 -8.52 -3.70 13.12
C PRO A 12 -8.39 -4.64 11.90
N GLU A 13 -9.24 -5.66 11.82
CA GLU A 13 -9.17 -6.69 10.78
C GLU A 13 -9.54 -6.14 9.39
N ARG A 14 -10.58 -5.29 9.33
CA ARG A 14 -10.96 -4.60 8.09
C ARG A 14 -9.94 -3.55 7.70
N TRP A 15 -9.36 -2.86 8.67
CA TRP A 15 -8.33 -1.87 8.43
C TRP A 15 -7.08 -2.53 7.85
N GLU A 16 -6.62 -3.63 8.42
CA GLU A 16 -5.51 -4.43 7.90
C GLU A 16 -5.77 -4.88 6.45
N THR A 17 -6.95 -5.43 6.19
CA THR A 17 -7.36 -5.84 4.84
C THR A 17 -7.36 -4.66 3.86
N ALA A 18 -7.93 -3.52 4.26
CA ALA A 18 -7.97 -2.32 3.43
C ALA A 18 -6.56 -1.80 3.11
N ASN A 19 -5.64 -1.81 4.08
CA ASN A 19 -4.25 -1.41 3.88
C ASN A 19 -3.55 -2.34 2.90
N ARG A 20 -3.66 -3.66 3.06
CA ARG A 20 -3.08 -4.65 2.13
C ARG A 20 -3.57 -4.44 0.70
N LEU A 21 -4.89 -4.28 0.51
CA LEU A 21 -5.46 -4.07 -0.81
C LEU A 21 -5.02 -2.75 -1.46
N LEU A 22 -4.89 -1.68 -0.66
CA LEU A 22 -4.46 -0.38 -1.16
C LEU A 22 -2.96 -0.36 -1.48
N VAL A 23 -2.11 -0.92 -0.63
CA VAL A 23 -0.67 -1.08 -0.89
C VAL A 23 -0.44 -1.93 -2.13
N ARG A 24 -1.17 -3.04 -2.29
CA ARG A 24 -1.15 -3.85 -3.53
C ARG A 24 -1.48 -3.01 -4.76
N LYS A 25 -2.50 -2.14 -4.67
CA LYS A 25 -2.85 -1.24 -5.78
C LYS A 25 -1.74 -0.24 -6.03
N ALA A 26 -1.24 0.42 -4.99
CA ALA A 26 -0.19 1.44 -5.09
C ALA A 26 1.07 0.87 -5.76
N LEU A 27 1.57 -0.28 -5.29
CA LEU A 27 2.70 -0.98 -5.91
C LEU A 27 2.44 -1.28 -7.40
N ALA A 28 1.26 -1.79 -7.74
CA ALA A 28 0.94 -2.16 -9.11
C ALA A 28 0.86 -0.94 -10.05
N GLU A 29 0.12 0.09 -9.64
CA GLU A 29 -0.14 1.27 -10.47
C GLU A 29 1.07 2.20 -10.53
N PHE A 30 1.81 2.40 -9.42
CA PHE A 30 3.01 3.22 -9.45
C PHE A 30 4.15 2.56 -10.22
N ALA A 31 4.23 1.22 -10.23
CA ALA A 31 5.16 0.51 -11.10
C ALA A 31 4.73 0.58 -12.58
N HIS A 32 3.43 0.62 -12.88
CA HIS A 32 2.90 0.87 -14.22
C HIS A 32 3.23 2.31 -14.71
N GLU A 33 3.09 3.29 -13.82
CA GLU A 33 3.40 4.70 -14.09
C GLU A 33 4.90 5.01 -14.04
N ARG A 34 5.73 4.03 -13.66
CA ARG A 34 7.20 4.14 -13.52
C ARG A 34 7.64 5.16 -12.47
N LEU A 35 6.80 5.39 -11.46
CA LEU A 35 7.19 6.13 -10.27
C LEU A 35 8.07 5.28 -9.36
N ILE A 36 7.84 3.96 -9.34
CA ILE A 36 8.70 2.98 -8.70
C ILE A 36 9.18 1.95 -9.73
N GLU A 37 10.34 1.37 -9.48
CA GLU A 37 10.94 0.34 -10.33
C GLU A 37 11.20 -0.91 -9.47
N PRO A 38 10.26 -1.87 -9.40
CA PRO A 38 10.49 -3.10 -8.64
C PRO A 38 11.66 -3.90 -9.19
N GLU A 39 12.60 -4.28 -8.33
CA GLU A 39 13.74 -5.14 -8.67
C GLU A 39 13.32 -6.61 -8.56
N GLU A 40 13.59 -7.41 -9.60
CA GLU A 40 13.34 -8.85 -9.58
C GLU A 40 14.49 -9.57 -8.83
N THR A 41 14.18 -10.22 -7.71
CA THR A 41 15.17 -10.89 -6.84
C THR A 41 15.25 -12.40 -7.09
N ASP A 42 14.15 -12.98 -7.55
CA ASP A 42 14.00 -14.35 -8.07
C ASP A 42 12.83 -14.35 -9.06
N LYS A 43 12.61 -15.46 -9.75
CA LYS A 43 11.53 -15.60 -10.72
C LYS A 43 10.18 -15.18 -10.12
N ASP A 44 9.57 -14.16 -10.73
CA ASP A 44 8.27 -13.60 -10.35
C ASP A 44 8.23 -13.01 -8.91
N GLN A 45 9.39 -12.82 -8.26
CA GLN A 45 9.55 -12.20 -6.94
C GLN A 45 10.23 -10.84 -7.08
N TYR A 46 9.63 -9.83 -6.47
CA TYR A 46 10.04 -8.44 -6.62
C TYR A 46 10.20 -7.74 -5.28
N VAL A 47 11.08 -6.73 -5.26
CA VAL A 47 11.29 -5.86 -4.11
C VAL A 47 11.24 -4.39 -4.50
N VAL A 48 10.67 -3.56 -3.62
CA VAL A 48 10.74 -2.10 -3.69
C VAL A 48 11.28 -1.58 -2.35
N CYS A 49 12.29 -0.73 -2.38
CA CYS A 49 12.87 -0.11 -1.18
C CYS A 49 12.33 1.30 -0.97
N SER A 50 12.22 1.71 0.30
CA SER A 50 11.90 3.09 0.70
C SER A 50 12.99 4.09 0.28
N ASP A 51 12.67 5.38 0.34
CA ASP A 51 13.59 6.47 0.00
C ASP A 51 14.89 6.43 0.82
N ASP A 52 14.80 6.02 2.09
CA ASP A 52 15.95 5.87 2.99
C ASP A 52 16.67 4.50 2.85
N GLY A 53 16.15 3.61 2.01
CA GLY A 53 16.65 2.25 1.78
C GLY A 53 16.52 1.30 2.97
N ARG A 54 15.81 1.66 4.05
CA ARG A 54 15.74 0.86 5.28
C ARG A 54 14.52 -0.04 5.37
N THR A 55 13.45 0.34 4.68
CA THR A 55 12.24 -0.47 4.54
C THR A 55 12.22 -1.11 3.16
N ARG A 56 11.87 -2.39 3.10
CA ARG A 56 11.64 -3.11 1.84
C ARG A 56 10.24 -3.71 1.80
N TYR A 57 9.67 -3.72 0.61
CA TYR A 57 8.39 -4.33 0.29
C TYR A 57 8.63 -5.47 -0.68
N ASP A 58 8.52 -6.71 -0.21
CA ASP A 58 8.66 -7.91 -1.03
C ASP A 58 7.28 -8.38 -1.48
N PHE A 59 7.15 -8.83 -2.73
CA PHE A 59 5.89 -9.35 -3.27
C PHE A 59 6.11 -10.23 -4.50
N THR A 60 5.10 -11.02 -4.86
CA THR A 60 5.06 -11.76 -6.14
C THR A 60 4.14 -11.07 -7.14
N ALA A 61 4.50 -11.12 -8.42
CA ALA A 61 3.71 -10.50 -9.46
C ALA A 61 3.82 -11.23 -10.80
N VAL A 62 2.78 -11.09 -11.63
CA VAL A 62 2.81 -11.47 -13.05
C VAL A 62 2.73 -10.21 -13.91
N ARG A 63 3.73 -10.02 -14.78
CA ARG A 63 3.78 -8.93 -15.75
C ARG A 63 2.90 -9.26 -16.96
N ARG A 64 1.99 -8.35 -17.31
CA ARG A 64 1.06 -8.49 -18.44
C ARG A 64 1.28 -7.42 -19.50
N ALA A 65 0.51 -7.50 -20.58
CA ALA A 65 0.49 -6.48 -21.62
C ALA A 65 0.19 -5.08 -21.04
N LEU A 66 0.61 -4.04 -21.76
CA LEU A 66 0.48 -2.65 -21.34
C LEU A 66 1.17 -2.34 -20.00
N ASP A 67 2.30 -3.00 -19.71
CA ASP A 67 3.09 -2.71 -18.51
C ASP A 67 2.28 -2.96 -17.21
N HIS A 68 1.32 -3.89 -17.25
CA HIS A 68 0.44 -4.14 -16.11
C HIS A 68 1.08 -5.10 -15.10
N TRP A 69 1.11 -4.66 -13.85
CA TRP A 69 1.61 -5.42 -12.71
C TRP A 69 0.45 -6.10 -11.97
N GLN A 70 0.27 -7.41 -12.19
CA GLN A 70 -0.68 -8.19 -11.40
C GLN A 70 0.01 -8.73 -10.15
N ILE A 71 -0.04 -7.97 -9.06
CA ILE A 71 0.54 -8.33 -7.76
C ILE A 71 -0.44 -9.16 -6.94
N ASP A 72 0.04 -10.25 -6.35
CA ASP A 72 -0.71 -11.03 -5.35
C ASP A 72 -0.69 -10.30 -4.01
N ALA A 73 -1.87 -9.91 -3.50
CA ALA A 73 -2.01 -9.13 -2.28
C ALA A 73 -1.50 -9.86 -1.03
N ASP A 74 -1.68 -11.18 -0.97
CA ASP A 74 -1.30 -11.98 0.20
C ASP A 74 0.20 -12.24 0.25
N SER A 75 0.90 -12.11 -0.89
CA SER A 75 2.36 -12.23 -0.96
C SER A 75 3.12 -11.00 -0.45
N ILE A 76 2.45 -9.87 -0.24
CA ILE A 76 3.11 -8.62 0.13
C ILE A 76 3.56 -8.68 1.60
N THR A 77 4.86 -8.45 1.82
CA THR A 77 5.45 -8.28 3.15
C THR A 77 6.26 -7.00 3.22
N ARG A 78 6.33 -6.38 4.41
CA ARG A 78 7.11 -5.15 4.67
C ARG A 78 8.12 -5.47 5.76
N HIS A 79 9.38 -5.16 5.52
CA HIS A 79 10.46 -5.41 6.48
C HIS A 79 11.27 -4.14 6.71
N ARG A 80 11.66 -3.88 7.95
CA ARG A 80 12.59 -2.79 8.31
C ARG A 80 13.59 -3.29 9.32
N GLU A 81 14.88 -3.05 9.07
CA GLU A 81 15.98 -3.43 9.96
C GLU A 81 15.95 -4.92 10.37
N GLY A 82 15.49 -5.79 9.46
CA GLY A 82 15.42 -7.24 9.67
C GLY A 82 14.17 -7.75 10.40
N ALA A 83 13.24 -6.87 10.75
CA ALA A 83 11.95 -7.24 11.34
C ALA A 83 10.79 -7.03 10.35
N GLU A 84 9.86 -7.98 10.32
CA GLU A 84 8.60 -7.83 9.58
C GLU A 84 7.68 -6.85 10.31
N LEU A 85 7.03 -5.97 9.54
CA LEU A 85 6.11 -4.95 10.01
C LEU A 85 4.72 -5.16 9.40
N ALA A 86 3.69 -4.70 10.10
CA ALA A 86 2.35 -4.61 9.52
C ALA A 86 2.34 -3.68 8.29
N LEU A 87 1.55 -4.04 7.28
CA LEU A 87 1.32 -3.18 6.12
C LEU A 87 0.49 -1.97 6.53
N GLY A 88 1.06 -0.77 6.34
CA GLY A 88 0.40 0.51 6.54
C GLY A 88 0.51 1.34 5.27
N ALA A 89 -0.62 1.71 4.67
CA ALA A 89 -0.64 2.51 3.45
C ALA A 89 -0.15 3.95 3.72
N LEU A 90 -0.47 4.53 4.88
CA LEU A 90 0.06 5.85 5.24
C LEU A 90 1.58 5.82 5.36
N ASP A 91 2.13 4.81 6.05
CA ASP A 91 3.57 4.59 6.11
C ASP A 91 4.18 4.40 4.73
N PHE A 92 3.55 3.62 3.84
CA PHE A 92 4.02 3.41 2.47
C PHE A 92 4.21 4.73 1.72
N PHE A 93 3.26 5.65 1.81
CA PHE A 93 3.37 6.97 1.17
C PHE A 93 4.41 7.88 1.82
N ILE A 94 4.62 7.76 3.13
CA ILE A 94 5.66 8.51 3.85
C ILE A 94 7.06 7.95 3.49
N GLU A 95 7.19 6.64 3.43
CA GLU A 95 8.45 5.94 3.15
C GLU A 95 8.92 6.09 1.69
N LEU A 96 8.00 6.40 0.77
CA LEU A 96 8.25 6.65 -0.65
C LEU A 96 7.94 8.09 -1.06
N GLN A 97 7.85 9.03 -0.12
CA GLN A 97 7.42 10.40 -0.38
C GLN A 97 8.23 11.06 -1.52
N GLN A 98 9.56 10.94 -1.47
CA GLN A 98 10.47 11.51 -2.46
C GLN A 98 10.35 10.80 -3.80
N THR A 99 10.34 9.46 -3.79
CA THR A 99 10.17 8.63 -4.99
C THR A 99 8.86 8.94 -5.71
N LEU A 100 7.77 9.18 -4.96
CA LEU A 100 6.46 9.53 -5.50
C LEU A 100 6.31 11.03 -5.84
N GLY A 101 7.33 11.85 -5.55
CA GLY A 101 7.29 13.30 -5.82
C GLY A 101 6.27 14.06 -4.99
N LEU A 102 5.91 13.57 -3.79
CA LEU A 102 4.96 14.23 -2.89
C LEU A 102 5.67 15.33 -2.10
N SER A 103 5.32 16.60 -2.35
CA SER A 103 5.89 17.72 -1.59
C SER A 103 5.38 17.75 -0.15
N ASP A 104 6.13 18.43 0.74
CA ASP A 104 5.76 18.58 2.15
C ASP A 104 4.40 19.28 2.33
N GLU A 105 4.02 20.14 1.39
CA GLU A 105 2.73 20.82 1.38
C GLU A 105 1.56 19.91 0.96
N ILE A 106 1.82 18.96 0.06
CA ILE A 106 0.79 18.06 -0.50
C ILE A 106 0.61 16.81 0.35
N LEU A 107 1.69 16.27 0.92
CA LEU A 107 1.66 15.02 1.67
C LEU A 107 0.53 14.97 2.72
N PRO A 108 0.31 15.98 3.58
CA PRO A 108 -0.71 15.89 4.63
C PRO A 108 -2.12 15.69 4.07
N VAL A 109 -2.51 16.48 3.05
CA VAL A 109 -3.83 16.38 2.42
C VAL A 109 -3.96 15.06 1.67
N TYR A 110 -2.91 14.63 0.99
CA TYR A 110 -2.89 13.34 0.31
C TYR A 110 -3.10 12.17 1.29
N LEU A 111 -2.47 12.19 2.47
CA LEU A 111 -2.67 11.19 3.52
C LEU A 111 -4.10 11.20 4.08
N GLU A 112 -4.80 12.34 4.10
CA GLU A 112 -6.23 12.40 4.44
C GLU A 112 -7.09 11.71 3.37
N GLU A 113 -6.79 11.93 2.08
CA GLU A 113 -7.49 11.26 0.97
C GLU A 113 -7.29 9.74 1.02
N ILE A 114 -6.08 9.29 1.34
CA ILE A 114 -5.76 7.87 1.56
C ILE A 114 -6.53 7.32 2.77
N SER A 115 -6.54 8.03 3.90
CA SER A 115 -7.28 7.63 5.10
C SER A 115 -8.79 7.51 4.86
N SER A 116 -9.36 8.45 4.09
CA SER A 116 -10.76 8.43 3.65
C SER A 116 -11.05 7.24 2.73
N THR A 117 -10.12 6.95 1.80
CA THR A 117 -10.21 5.80 0.89
C THR A 117 -10.18 4.47 1.64
N LEU A 118 -9.30 4.33 2.64
CA LEU A 118 -9.23 3.16 3.53
C LEU A 118 -10.52 2.99 4.33
N SER A 119 -11.03 4.07 4.92
CA SER A 119 -12.29 4.07 5.68
C SER A 119 -13.48 3.63 4.80
N GLY A 120 -13.59 4.20 3.60
CA GLY A 120 -14.59 3.79 2.62
C GLY A 120 -14.42 2.35 2.16
N THR A 121 -13.20 1.80 2.16
CA THR A 121 -12.94 0.39 1.87
C THR A 121 -13.38 -0.50 3.02
N CYS A 122 -13.09 -0.12 4.26
CA CYS A 122 -13.60 -0.80 5.46
C CYS A 122 -15.13 -0.86 5.47
N TYR A 123 -15.80 0.24 5.09
CA TYR A 123 -17.25 0.26 4.94
C TYR A 123 -17.74 -0.76 3.88
N LYS A 124 -17.09 -0.79 2.70
CA LYS A 124 -17.42 -1.75 1.64
C LYS A 124 -17.23 -3.20 2.10
N LEU A 125 -16.22 -3.49 2.92
CA LEU A 125 -15.99 -4.82 3.52
C LEU A 125 -17.05 -5.25 4.55
N THR A 126 -18.03 -4.40 4.87
CA THR A 126 -19.21 -4.80 5.67
C THR A 126 -20.37 -5.29 4.80
N LYS A 127 -20.27 -5.13 3.48
CA LYS A 127 -21.33 -5.43 2.52
C LYS A 127 -21.08 -6.80 1.87
N PRO A 128 -22.16 -7.50 1.48
CA PRO A 128 -22.07 -8.76 0.76
C PRO A 128 -21.47 -8.59 -0.64
#